data_AF-A0A1W9GHC0-F1
#
_entry.id   AF-A0A1W9GHC0-F1
#
_cell.length_a   1.000
_cell.length_b   1.000
_cell.length_c   1.000
_cell.angle_alpha   90.00
_cell.angle_beta   90.00
_cell.angle_gamma   90.00
#
_symmetry.space_group_name_H-M   'P 1'
#
loop_
_entity.id
_entity.type
_entity.pdbx_description
1 polymer ?
#
loop_
_entity_poly.entity_id
_entity_poly.type
_entity_poly.pdbx_seq_one_letter_code
_entity_poly.pdbx_strand_id
1 'polypeptide(L)'
;MSEDSVENAETADDSEDNSGPASKAWWQFPDKDAAVEWMNDKVQKRLAREKSKYDPIVSEHAILKKRVADLEPFEQAQKTDTQRWEDERNALKAELERLQSFEKKTQRDNLVREIAEDKGLPARFYSRIQGEDADTITADIEDFLNVYNDGKTTKPASRKPTETDEKPAQKGYGGGGSSSDTDDKAVVRNVVKKFRENQNNSFVR
;
A
#
# COMPACT_ATOMS: atom_id res chain seq x y z
N MET A 1 6.09 -13.97 -23.72
CA MET A 1 6.45 -15.29 -24.29
C MET A 1 7.61 -15.03 -25.22
N SER A 2 8.83 -15.10 -24.67
CA SER A 2 10.07 -14.97 -25.44
C SER A 2 10.62 -16.38 -25.55
N GLU A 3 10.74 -16.85 -26.77
CA GLU A 3 11.17 -18.19 -27.11
C GLU A 3 12.68 -18.29 -26.83
N ASP A 4 13.02 -19.13 -25.86
CA ASP A 4 14.38 -19.59 -25.59
C ASP A 4 14.90 -20.31 -26.85
N SER A 5 15.82 -19.66 -27.56
CA SER A 5 16.69 -20.34 -28.52
C SER A 5 17.60 -21.27 -27.72
N VAL A 6 17.22 -22.54 -27.67
CA VAL A 6 18.14 -23.61 -27.30
C VAL A 6 19.18 -23.68 -28.41
N GLU A 7 20.30 -23.00 -28.22
CA GLU A 7 21.49 -23.18 -29.05
C GLU A 7 21.90 -24.65 -28.96
N ASN A 8 21.63 -25.33 -30.05
CA ASN A 8 22.12 -26.65 -30.39
C ASN A 8 23.65 -26.61 -30.31
N ALA A 9 24.20 -26.95 -29.14
CA ALA A 9 25.60 -27.28 -28.99
C ALA A 9 25.84 -28.54 -29.83
N GLU A 10 26.16 -28.34 -31.11
CA GLU A 10 26.81 -29.33 -31.94
C GLU A 10 28.01 -29.85 -31.15
N THR A 11 27.84 -31.02 -30.56
CA THR A 11 28.94 -31.90 -30.26
C THR A 11 29.53 -32.29 -31.61
N ALA A 12 30.44 -31.43 -32.09
CA ALA A 12 31.40 -31.79 -33.11
C ALA A 12 32.15 -33.01 -32.58
N ASP A 13 31.69 -34.17 -33.04
CA ASP A 13 32.43 -35.40 -33.16
C ASP A 13 33.67 -35.09 -33.99
N ASP A 14 34.72 -34.63 -33.31
CA ASP A 14 36.01 -34.40 -33.92
C ASP A 14 36.96 -35.48 -33.44
N SER A 15 36.75 -36.65 -34.02
CA SER A 15 37.67 -37.79 -34.04
C SER A 15 38.92 -37.50 -34.89
N GLU A 16 39.46 -36.28 -34.89
CA GLU A 16 40.66 -35.94 -35.66
C GLU A 16 41.62 -35.08 -34.81
N ASP A 17 42.50 -35.76 -34.07
CA ASP A 17 43.97 -35.61 -34.23
C ASP A 17 44.68 -36.37 -33.10
N ASN A 18 44.69 -37.69 -33.26
CA ASN A 18 45.61 -38.58 -32.56
C ASN A 18 46.84 -38.88 -33.45
N SER A 19 47.29 -37.92 -34.25
CA SER A 19 48.49 -38.04 -35.09
C SER A 19 49.70 -37.37 -34.42
N GLY A 20 49.93 -37.70 -33.15
CA GLY A 20 51.31 -37.84 -32.67
C GLY A 20 51.92 -39.08 -33.37
N PRO A 21 53.25 -39.15 -33.57
CA PRO A 21 53.93 -39.97 -34.57
C PRO A 21 53.13 -41.24 -34.93
N ALA A 22 52.39 -41.11 -36.03
CA ALA A 22 51.16 -41.82 -36.35
C ALA A 22 51.21 -43.33 -36.08
N SER A 23 50.08 -43.96 -35.72
CA SER A 23 49.93 -45.43 -35.61
C SER A 23 50.73 -46.14 -34.50
N LYS A 24 51.39 -45.41 -33.59
CA LYS A 24 52.13 -46.00 -32.47
C LYS A 24 51.31 -46.02 -31.19
N ALA A 25 50.91 -47.23 -30.81
CA ALA A 25 50.38 -47.51 -29.49
C ALA A 25 51.34 -46.97 -28.41
N TRP A 26 50.77 -46.51 -27.29
CA TRP A 26 51.39 -45.82 -26.15
C TRP A 26 52.61 -46.51 -25.48
N TRP A 27 53.01 -47.68 -25.98
CA TRP A 27 54.21 -48.42 -25.59
C TRP A 27 55.40 -48.25 -26.56
N GLN A 28 55.30 -47.41 -27.60
CA GLN A 28 56.35 -47.23 -28.62
C GLN A 28 57.03 -45.85 -28.59
N PHE A 29 57.20 -45.27 -27.40
CA PHE A 29 58.01 -44.06 -27.23
C PHE A 29 59.51 -44.40 -27.29
N PRO A 30 60.36 -43.52 -27.85
CA PRO A 30 61.82 -43.72 -27.90
C PRO A 30 62.46 -43.85 -26.51
N ASP A 31 61.93 -43.10 -25.54
CA ASP A 31 62.35 -43.09 -24.15
C ASP A 31 61.20 -42.63 -23.24
N LYS A 32 61.43 -42.68 -21.93
CA LYS A 32 60.44 -42.32 -20.90
C LYS A 32 60.13 -40.83 -20.90
N ASP A 33 61.10 -39.98 -21.23
CA ASP A 33 60.94 -38.54 -21.18
C ASP A 33 60.02 -38.05 -22.31
N ALA A 34 60.16 -38.62 -23.51
CA ALA A 34 59.24 -38.40 -24.63
C ALA A 34 57.80 -38.85 -24.33
N ALA A 35 57.63 -39.94 -23.56
CA ALA A 35 56.31 -40.39 -23.13
C ALA A 35 55.67 -39.41 -22.12
N VAL A 36 56.48 -38.86 -21.20
CA VAL A 36 56.04 -37.88 -20.20
C VAL A 36 55.67 -36.56 -20.86
N GLU A 37 56.47 -36.07 -21.81
CA GLU A 37 56.17 -34.84 -22.55
C GLU A 37 54.88 -34.94 -23.36
N TRP A 38 54.67 -36.06 -24.07
CA TRP A 38 53.43 -36.30 -24.81
C TRP A 38 52.20 -36.37 -23.89
N MET A 39 52.32 -37.05 -22.75
CA MET A 39 51.22 -37.16 -21.79
C MET A 39 50.91 -35.79 -21.15
N ASN A 40 51.95 -35.02 -20.80
CA ASN A 40 51.80 -33.66 -20.28
C ASN A 40 51.11 -32.75 -21.31
N ASP A 41 51.48 -32.81 -22.59
CA ASP A 41 50.79 -32.06 -23.66
C ASP A 41 49.31 -32.44 -23.77
N LYS A 42 48.98 -33.75 -23.73
CA LYS A 42 47.58 -34.20 -23.77
C LYS A 42 46.79 -33.77 -22.53
N VAL A 43 47.39 -33.82 -21.34
CA VAL A 43 46.76 -33.36 -20.09
C VAL A 43 46.56 -31.85 -20.12
N GLN A 44 47.56 -31.07 -20.55
CA GLN A 44 47.45 -29.61 -20.67
C GLN A 44 46.38 -29.23 -21.70
N LYS A 45 46.30 -29.91 -22.84
CA LYS A 45 45.25 -29.70 -23.85
C LYS A 45 43.85 -30.05 -23.34
N ARG A 46 43.71 -31.04 -22.46
CA ARG A 46 42.42 -31.34 -21.80
C ARG A 46 42.08 -30.30 -20.74
N LEU A 47 43.05 -29.93 -19.90
CA LEU A 47 42.88 -28.90 -18.87
C LEU A 47 42.51 -27.55 -19.48
N ALA A 48 43.15 -27.15 -20.58
CA ALA A 48 42.84 -25.91 -21.29
C ALA A 48 41.42 -25.93 -21.86
N ARG A 49 40.97 -27.08 -22.40
CA ARG A 49 39.60 -27.25 -22.88
C ARG A 49 38.57 -27.20 -21.76
N GLU A 50 38.86 -27.81 -20.62
CA GLU A 50 37.98 -27.73 -19.45
C GLU A 50 37.92 -26.31 -18.90
N LYS A 51 39.06 -25.64 -18.73
CA LYS A 51 39.12 -24.23 -18.31
C LYS A 51 38.33 -23.33 -19.26
N SER A 52 38.49 -23.47 -20.57
CA SER A 52 37.72 -22.69 -21.55
C SER A 52 36.21 -22.92 -21.46
N LYS A 53 35.76 -24.08 -20.97
CA LYS A 53 34.33 -24.37 -20.76
C LYS A 53 33.82 -23.81 -19.44
N TYR A 54 34.61 -23.89 -18.37
CA TYR A 54 34.17 -23.52 -17.02
C TYR A 54 34.45 -22.06 -16.65
N ASP A 55 35.50 -21.44 -17.18
CA ASP A 55 35.83 -20.03 -16.92
C ASP A 55 34.67 -19.07 -17.25
N PRO A 56 33.97 -19.16 -18.40
CA PRO A 56 32.82 -18.29 -18.65
C PRO A 56 31.69 -18.53 -17.63
N ILE A 57 31.39 -19.79 -17.30
CA ILE A 57 30.34 -20.15 -16.32
C ILE A 57 30.67 -19.62 -14.92
N VAL A 58 31.93 -19.74 -14.49
CA VAL A 58 32.40 -19.22 -13.20
C VAL A 58 32.32 -17.69 -13.18
N SER A 59 32.68 -17.04 -14.28
CA SER A 59 32.60 -15.58 -14.39
C SER A 59 31.15 -15.07 -14.37
N GLU A 60 30.24 -15.74 -15.09
CA GLU A 60 28.81 -15.43 -15.08
C GLU A 60 28.22 -15.67 -13.70
N HIS A 61 28.53 -16.80 -13.06
CA HIS A 61 28.07 -17.08 -11.71
C HIS A 61 28.54 -16.03 -10.70
N ALA A 62 29.78 -15.55 -10.82
CA ALA A 62 30.29 -14.46 -9.98
C ALA A 62 29.54 -13.14 -10.24
N ILE A 63 29.23 -12.82 -11.50
CA ILE A 63 28.46 -11.64 -11.87
C ILE A 63 27.01 -11.74 -11.37
N LEU A 64 26.35 -12.89 -11.56
CA LEU A 64 24.99 -13.14 -11.08
C LEU A 64 24.94 -13.05 -9.56
N LYS A 65 25.90 -13.65 -8.85
CA LYS A 65 25.96 -13.58 -7.39
C LYS A 65 26.14 -12.13 -6.91
N LYS A 66 26.95 -11.34 -7.60
CA LYS A 66 27.11 -9.91 -7.30
C LYS A 66 25.80 -9.15 -7.55
N ARG A 67 25.13 -9.37 -8.68
CA ARG A 67 23.84 -8.74 -8.99
C ARG A 67 22.75 -9.11 -7.99
N VAL A 68 22.71 -10.37 -7.53
CA VAL A 68 21.77 -10.81 -6.50
C VAL A 68 22.06 -10.13 -5.17
N ALA A 69 23.33 -10.06 -4.76
CA ALA A 69 23.73 -9.34 -3.55
C ALA A 69 23.41 -7.83 -3.63
N ASP A 70 23.51 -7.23 -4.81
CA ASP A 70 23.14 -5.83 -5.03
C ASP A 70 21.61 -5.61 -4.99
N LEU A 71 20.80 -6.61 -5.37
CA LEU A 71 19.33 -6.55 -5.37
C LEU A 71 18.69 -6.85 -4.01
N GLU A 72 19.31 -7.71 -3.20
CA GLU A 72 18.84 -8.09 -1.87
C GLU A 72 18.47 -6.89 -0.95
N PRO A 73 19.28 -5.83 -0.83
CA PRO A 73 18.91 -4.67 -0.02
C PRO A 73 17.70 -3.91 -0.56
N PHE A 74 17.47 -3.89 -1.88
CA PHE A 74 16.29 -3.24 -2.46
C PHE A 74 15.02 -4.03 -2.21
N GLU A 75 15.07 -5.36 -2.26
CA GLU A 75 13.92 -6.20 -1.92
C GLU A 75 13.56 -6.09 -0.43
N GLN A 76 14.56 -6.01 0.45
CA GLN A 76 14.32 -5.80 1.88
C GLN A 76 13.71 -4.41 2.14
N ALA A 77 14.22 -3.36 1.48
CA ALA A 77 13.66 -2.01 1.57
C ALA A 77 12.23 -1.93 1.03
N GLN A 78 11.94 -2.60 -0.09
CA GLN A 78 10.59 -2.67 -0.64
C GLN A 78 9.63 -3.38 0.32
N LYS A 79 10.03 -4.50 0.92
CA LYS A 79 9.21 -5.19 1.92
C LYS A 79 8.88 -4.31 3.13
N THR A 80 9.84 -3.51 3.59
CA THR A 80 9.58 -2.57 4.70
C THR A 80 8.67 -1.42 4.29
N ASP A 81 8.84 -0.90 3.07
CA ASP A 81 7.99 0.17 2.57
C ASP A 81 6.57 -0.32 2.30
N THR A 82 6.38 -1.50 1.70
CA THR A 82 5.05 -2.08 1.49
C THR A 82 4.31 -2.29 2.79
N GLN A 83 4.99 -2.80 3.82
CA GLN A 83 4.39 -2.98 5.14
C GLN A 83 3.94 -1.63 5.72
N ARG A 84 4.79 -0.61 5.62
CA ARG A 84 4.45 0.75 6.08
C ARG A 84 3.27 1.34 5.31
N TRP A 85 3.24 1.21 3.99
CA TRP A 85 2.13 1.69 3.16
C TRP A 85 0.82 0.96 3.47
N GLU A 86 0.88 -0.34 3.74
CA GLU A 86 -0.28 -1.12 4.17
C GLU A 86 -0.81 -0.67 5.53
N ASP A 87 0.07 -0.44 6.49
CA ASP A 87 -0.29 0.06 7.83
C ASP A 87 -0.92 1.46 7.74
N GLU A 88 -0.31 2.38 7.01
CA GLU A 88 -0.85 3.73 6.78
C GLU A 88 -2.22 3.67 6.07
N ARG A 89 -2.36 2.80 5.07
CA ARG A 89 -3.63 2.61 4.36
C ARG A 89 -4.71 2.02 5.26
N ASN A 90 -4.38 1.08 6.13
CA ASN A 90 -5.31 0.47 7.07
C ASN A 90 -5.75 1.48 8.15
N ALA A 91 -4.83 2.29 8.65
CA ALA A 91 -5.13 3.38 9.58
C ALA A 91 -6.09 4.40 8.95
N LEU A 92 -5.84 4.83 7.70
CA LEU A 92 -6.71 5.75 6.98
C LEU A 92 -8.11 5.17 6.72
N LYS A 93 -8.20 3.87 6.40
CA LYS A 93 -9.50 3.18 6.25
C LYS A 93 -10.28 3.16 7.56
N ALA A 94 -9.62 2.82 8.67
CA ALA A 94 -10.25 2.82 9.98
C ALA A 94 -10.78 4.21 10.37
N GLU A 95 -10.02 5.28 10.08
CA GLU A 95 -10.49 6.64 10.34
C GLU A 95 -11.66 7.03 9.43
N LEU A 96 -11.65 6.62 8.16
CA LEU A 96 -12.79 6.86 7.27
C LEU A 96 -14.05 6.15 7.76
N GLU A 97 -13.96 4.89 8.18
CA GLU A 97 -15.09 4.14 8.74
C GLU A 97 -15.61 4.77 10.04
N ARG A 98 -14.70 5.25 10.88
CA ARG A 98 -15.05 5.99 12.11
C ARG A 98 -15.78 7.30 11.79
N LEU A 99 -15.30 8.07 10.81
CA LEU A 99 -15.94 9.33 10.42
C LEU A 99 -17.31 9.08 9.77
N GLN A 100 -17.42 8.10 8.88
CA GLN A 100 -18.69 7.74 8.25
C GLN A 100 -19.72 7.23 9.25
N SER A 101 -19.31 6.41 10.22
CA SER A 101 -20.21 5.95 11.28
C SER A 101 -20.65 7.09 12.21
N PHE A 102 -19.75 8.02 12.52
CA PHE A 102 -20.09 9.23 13.28
C PHE A 102 -21.07 10.13 12.52
N GLU A 103 -20.84 10.34 11.22
CA GLU A 103 -21.73 11.12 10.36
C GLU A 103 -23.13 10.51 10.30
N LYS A 104 -23.23 9.20 9.98
CA LYS A 104 -24.51 8.48 9.95
C LYS A 104 -25.25 8.56 11.27
N LYS A 105 -24.55 8.37 12.40
CA LYS A 105 -25.14 8.47 13.73
C LYS A 105 -25.68 9.88 13.99
N THR A 106 -24.92 10.92 13.64
CA THR A 106 -25.31 12.32 13.85
C THR A 106 -26.49 12.71 12.96
N GLN A 107 -26.49 12.28 11.70
CA GLN A 107 -27.61 12.49 10.77
C GLN A 107 -28.89 11.83 11.30
N ARG A 108 -28.79 10.58 11.74
CA ARG A 108 -29.91 9.85 12.37
C ARG A 108 -30.40 10.55 13.63
N ASP A 109 -29.51 10.94 14.54
CA ASP A 109 -29.88 11.61 15.80
C ASP A 109 -30.60 12.95 15.54
N ASN A 110 -30.18 13.68 14.50
CA ASN A 110 -30.85 14.92 14.08
C ASN A 110 -32.23 14.65 13.48
N LEU A 111 -32.37 13.64 12.61
CA LEU A 111 -33.66 13.24 12.03
C LEU A 111 -34.64 12.78 13.11
N VAL A 112 -34.19 11.98 14.07
CA VAL A 112 -35.01 11.57 15.23
C VAL A 112 -35.45 12.78 16.02
N ARG A 113 -34.55 13.74 16.29
CA ARG A 113 -34.91 14.96 17.02
C ARG A 113 -35.98 15.77 16.27
N GLU A 114 -35.80 16.01 14.98
CA GLU A 114 -36.73 16.79 14.16
C GLU A 114 -38.14 16.16 14.14
N ILE A 115 -38.23 14.87 13.82
CA ILE A 115 -39.51 14.15 13.75
C ILE A 115 -40.15 14.05 15.14
N ALA A 116 -39.35 13.80 16.18
CA ALA A 116 -39.86 13.65 17.54
C ALA A 116 -40.33 14.98 18.14
N GLU A 117 -39.68 16.10 17.83
CA GLU A 117 -40.15 17.45 18.18
C GLU A 117 -41.48 17.75 17.48
N ASP A 118 -41.60 17.45 16.19
CA ASP A 118 -42.84 17.65 15.41
C ASP A 118 -44.02 16.82 15.96
N LYS A 119 -43.75 15.60 16.40
CA LYS A 119 -44.77 14.69 16.98
C LYS A 119 -44.99 14.93 18.49
N GLY A 120 -44.20 15.79 19.13
CA GLY A 120 -44.33 16.15 20.55
C GLY A 120 -43.80 15.12 21.53
N LEU A 121 -42.89 14.23 21.11
CA LEU A 121 -42.22 13.28 21.99
C LEU A 121 -41.16 14.00 22.85
N PRO A 122 -41.12 13.79 24.18
CA PRO A 122 -40.09 14.38 25.04
C PRO A 122 -38.67 13.87 24.75
N ALA A 123 -37.68 14.78 24.78
CA ALA A 123 -36.26 14.49 24.48
C ALA A 123 -35.62 13.34 25.26
N ARG A 124 -36.15 13.02 26.45
CA ARG A 124 -35.72 11.86 27.25
C ARG A 124 -35.92 10.50 26.56
N PHE A 125 -36.74 10.44 25.51
CA PHE A 125 -37.06 9.20 24.81
C PHE A 125 -36.40 9.07 23.43
N TYR A 126 -35.67 10.09 22.94
CA TYR A 126 -35.05 10.05 21.61
C TYR A 126 -34.07 8.89 21.44
N SER A 127 -33.37 8.51 22.52
CA SER A 127 -32.44 7.38 22.50
C SER A 127 -33.13 6.00 22.40
N ARG A 128 -34.45 5.93 22.54
CA ARG A 128 -35.22 4.67 22.45
C ARG A 128 -35.82 4.44 21.07
N ILE A 129 -35.85 5.49 20.24
CA ILE A 129 -36.42 5.42 18.90
C ILE A 129 -35.49 4.65 17.97
N GLN A 130 -36.05 3.63 17.34
CA GLN A 130 -35.39 2.76 16.37
C GLN A 130 -35.76 3.19 14.95
N GLY A 131 -34.88 2.90 13.99
CA GLY A 131 -35.04 3.29 12.60
C GLY A 131 -33.87 4.10 12.07
N GLU A 132 -33.59 3.92 10.78
CA GLU A 132 -32.56 4.62 10.04
C GLU A 132 -33.17 5.67 9.09
N ASP A 133 -34.39 5.44 8.63
CA ASP A 133 -35.10 6.28 7.67
C ASP A 133 -36.27 7.03 8.33
N ALA A 134 -36.64 8.17 7.75
CA ALA A 134 -37.70 9.04 8.26
C ALA A 134 -39.04 8.32 8.47
N ASP A 135 -39.43 7.42 7.57
CA ASP A 135 -40.68 6.65 7.67
C ASP A 135 -40.64 5.66 8.85
N THR A 136 -39.50 4.98 9.03
CA THR A 136 -39.33 4.02 10.14
C THR A 136 -39.28 4.72 11.49
N ILE A 137 -38.60 5.87 11.56
CA ILE A 137 -38.52 6.71 12.75
C ILE A 137 -39.91 7.24 13.10
N THR A 138 -40.69 7.67 12.10
CA THR A 138 -42.05 8.20 12.31
C THR A 138 -42.98 7.12 12.86
N ALA A 139 -42.97 5.92 12.28
CA ALA A 139 -43.79 4.79 12.73
C ALA A 139 -43.45 4.39 14.18
N ASP A 140 -42.15 4.28 14.50
CA ASP A 140 -41.70 3.92 15.85
C ASP A 140 -42.06 4.99 16.89
N ILE A 141 -41.96 6.28 16.54
CA ILE A 141 -42.40 7.38 17.40
C ILE A 141 -43.91 7.32 17.65
N GLU A 142 -44.71 7.06 16.60
CA GLU A 142 -46.17 6.95 16.72
C GLU A 142 -46.57 5.76 17.61
N ASP A 143 -45.95 4.59 17.41
CA ASP A 143 -46.15 3.41 18.26
C ASP A 143 -45.74 3.70 19.71
N PHE A 144 -44.61 4.37 19.91
CA PHE A 144 -44.15 4.74 21.25
C PHE A 144 -45.09 5.73 21.94
N LEU A 145 -45.64 6.69 21.19
CA LEU A 145 -46.64 7.64 21.70
C LEU A 145 -47.97 6.96 22.00
N ASN A 146 -48.40 5.98 21.20
CA ASN A 146 -49.61 5.19 21.47
C ASN A 146 -49.47 4.43 22.79
N VAL A 147 -48.37 3.71 22.98
CA VAL A 147 -48.09 2.98 24.24
C VAL A 147 -47.95 3.93 25.43
N TYR A 148 -47.33 5.09 25.23
CA TYR A 148 -47.16 6.09 26.29
C TYR A 148 -48.50 6.74 26.71
N ASN A 149 -49.40 6.98 25.75
CA ASN A 149 -50.71 7.59 25.99
C ASN A 149 -51.75 6.58 26.49
N ASP A 150 -51.65 5.30 26.15
CA ASP A 150 -52.51 4.25 26.71
C ASP A 150 -52.31 4.06 28.22
N GLY A 151 -51.21 4.58 28.77
CA GLY A 151 -50.98 4.69 30.21
C GLY A 151 -51.55 5.96 30.87
N LYS A 152 -51.93 7.00 30.11
CA LYS A 152 -52.46 8.27 30.63
C LYS A 152 -53.42 8.93 29.63
N THR A 153 -54.71 8.91 29.97
CA THR A 153 -55.68 9.88 29.45
C THR A 153 -55.20 11.30 29.76
N THR A 154 -54.64 12.03 28.78
CA THR A 154 -54.47 13.48 28.90
C THR A 154 -54.83 14.19 27.61
N LYS A 155 -55.81 15.09 27.77
CA LYS A 155 -56.43 15.98 26.77
C LYS A 155 -55.42 16.68 25.85
N PRO A 156 -55.83 17.02 24.61
CA PRO A 156 -55.03 17.87 23.74
C PRO A 156 -54.77 19.23 24.43
N ALA A 157 -53.51 19.64 24.46
CA ALA A 157 -53.10 20.96 24.91
C ALA A 157 -53.72 22.01 23.97
N SER A 158 -54.69 22.78 24.48
CA SER A 158 -55.20 23.94 23.76
C SER A 158 -54.14 25.03 23.76
N ARG A 159 -53.67 25.39 22.56
CA ARG A 159 -52.88 26.60 22.35
C ARG A 159 -53.84 27.79 22.53
N LYS A 160 -53.74 28.52 23.64
CA LYS A 160 -54.21 29.90 23.71
C LYS A 160 -53.11 30.81 23.17
N PRO A 161 -53.40 31.75 22.25
CA PRO A 161 -52.43 32.76 21.86
C PRO A 161 -52.42 33.86 22.93
N THR A 162 -51.27 34.09 23.56
CA THR A 162 -51.01 35.34 24.30
C THR A 162 -50.45 36.35 23.32
N GLU A 163 -51.27 37.35 23.02
CA GLU A 163 -50.90 38.57 22.34
C GLU A 163 -50.00 39.45 23.23
N THR A 164 -49.08 40.14 22.55
CA THR A 164 -48.43 41.42 22.89
C THR A 164 -47.55 41.50 24.14
N ASP A 165 -46.24 41.64 23.93
CA ASP A 165 -45.61 42.91 24.26
C ASP A 165 -44.46 43.25 23.29
N GLU A 166 -44.40 44.53 22.94
CA GLU A 166 -43.59 45.10 21.85
C GLU A 166 -42.21 45.58 22.33
N LYS A 167 -41.14 45.07 21.69
CA LYS A 167 -39.87 45.77 21.29
C LYS A 167 -38.96 46.42 22.39
N PRO A 168 -37.67 46.75 22.11
CA PRO A 168 -37.08 47.01 20.79
C PRO A 168 -35.77 46.28 20.46
N ALA A 169 -35.48 46.36 19.15
CA ALA A 169 -34.28 45.89 18.47
C ALA A 169 -32.99 46.50 19.03
N GLN A 170 -31.98 45.67 19.23
CA GLN A 170 -30.59 46.11 19.36
C GLN A 170 -29.81 45.64 18.13
N LYS A 171 -29.28 46.63 17.40
CA LYS A 171 -28.58 46.52 16.13
C LYS A 171 -27.09 46.72 16.36
N GLY A 172 -26.28 45.73 16.01
CA GLY A 172 -24.94 45.92 15.43
C GLY A 172 -23.70 45.71 16.32
N TYR A 173 -22.61 45.38 15.60
CA TYR A 173 -21.23 45.04 15.98
C TYR A 173 -21.02 43.56 16.38
N GLY A 174 -20.17 42.75 15.73
CA GLY A 174 -19.03 43.03 14.85
C GLY A 174 -17.77 42.42 15.47
N GLY A 175 -17.20 41.39 14.83
CA GLY A 175 -15.93 40.74 15.22
C GLY A 175 -16.03 39.22 15.00
N GLY A 176 -15.29 38.54 14.14
CA GLY A 176 -13.95 38.85 13.62
C GLY A 176 -12.90 38.07 14.44
N GLY A 177 -12.51 36.90 13.94
CA GLY A 177 -11.42 36.06 14.44
C GLY A 177 -11.47 34.72 13.70
N SER A 178 -10.81 34.50 12.55
CA SER A 178 -9.40 34.72 12.20
C SER A 178 -8.44 34.09 13.22
N SER A 179 -8.25 32.78 13.13
CA SER A 179 -6.96 32.16 13.43
C SER A 179 -6.91 30.72 12.88
N SER A 180 -6.37 30.55 11.66
CA SER A 180 -5.53 29.38 11.27
C SER A 180 -4.95 29.49 9.85
N ASP A 181 -5.40 30.44 9.03
CA ASP A 181 -4.90 30.63 7.64
C ASP A 181 -3.39 30.98 7.56
N THR A 182 -2.80 31.46 8.66
CA THR A 182 -1.35 31.67 8.79
C THR A 182 -0.57 30.39 9.04
N ASP A 183 -1.18 29.40 9.70
CA ASP A 183 -0.52 28.12 10.00
C ASP A 183 -0.52 27.22 8.77
N ASP A 184 -1.63 27.16 8.03
CA ASP A 184 -1.70 26.36 6.81
C ASP A 184 -0.74 26.91 5.73
N LYS A 185 -0.63 28.23 5.57
CA LYS A 185 0.34 28.83 4.64
C LYS A 185 1.79 28.72 5.12
N ALA A 186 2.04 28.55 6.41
CA ALA A 186 3.38 28.29 6.96
C ALA A 186 3.77 26.82 6.76
N VAL A 187 2.83 25.89 6.98
CA VAL A 187 3.01 24.45 6.72
C VAL A 187 3.24 24.21 5.23
N VAL A 188 2.40 24.80 4.36
CA VAL A 188 2.56 24.68 2.90
C VAL A 188 3.90 25.29 2.44
N ARG A 189 4.33 26.44 2.98
CA ARG A 189 5.66 27.01 2.65
C ARG A 189 6.81 26.11 3.11
N ASN A 190 6.71 25.49 4.28
CA ASN A 190 7.72 24.57 4.78
C ASN A 190 7.80 23.27 3.96
N VAL A 191 6.65 22.74 3.51
CA VAL A 191 6.59 21.57 2.63
C VAL A 191 7.18 21.88 1.26
N VAL A 192 6.81 23.02 0.65
CA VAL A 192 7.34 23.45 -0.66
C VAL A 192 8.85 23.73 -0.58
N LYS A 193 9.34 24.31 0.52
CA LYS A 193 10.78 24.55 0.71
C LYS A 193 11.57 23.25 0.83
N LYS A 194 11.09 22.28 1.61
CA LYS A 194 11.70 20.94 1.72
C LYS A 194 11.73 20.20 0.39
N PHE A 195 10.66 20.31 -0.41
CA PHE A 195 10.61 19.67 -1.73
C PHE A 195 11.64 20.28 -2.70
N ARG A 196 11.82 21.61 -2.66
CA ARG A 196 12.79 22.32 -3.50
C ARG A 196 14.24 22.05 -3.09
N GLU A 197 14.52 21.95 -1.80
CA GLU A 197 15.85 21.55 -1.29
C GLU A 197 16.18 20.11 -1.70
N ASN A 198 15.21 19.20 -1.67
CA ASN A 198 15.44 17.80 -2.05
C ASN A 198 15.69 17.64 -3.56
N GLN A 199 15.02 18.44 -4.41
CA GLN A 199 15.28 18.45 -5.86
C GLN A 199 16.61 19.08 -6.25
N ASN A 200 17.08 20.08 -5.50
CA ASN A 200 18.40 20.67 -5.74
C ASN A 200 19.55 19.75 -5.30
N ASN A 201 19.31 18.86 -4.32
CA ASN A 201 20.31 17.90 -3.86
C ASN A 201 20.38 16.63 -4.74
N SER A 202 19.37 16.38 -5.59
CA SER A 202 19.37 15.29 -6.56
C SER A 202 20.00 15.64 -7.92
N PHE A 203 20.36 16.90 -8.16
CA PHE A 203 20.98 17.36 -9.41
C PHE A 203 22.51 17.55 -9.31
N VAL A 204 23.11 17.32 -8.13
CA VAL A 204 24.56 17.50 -7.88
C VAL A 204 25.23 16.17 -7.49
N ARG A 205 24.80 15.05 -8.07
CA ARG A 205 25.56 13.78 -8.03
C ARG A 205 25.74 13.22 -9.41
#